data_AF-A0A645ACK7-F1
#
_entry.id   AF-A0A645ACK7-F1
#
_cell.length_a   1.000
_cell.length_b   1.000
_cell.length_c   1.000
_cell.angle_alpha   90.00
_cell.angle_beta   90.00
_cell.angle_gamma   90.00
#
_symmetry.space_group_name_H-M   'P 1'
#
loop_
_entity.id
_entity.type
_entity.pdbx_description
1 polymer ?
#
loop_
_entity_poly.entity_id
_entity_poly.type
_entity_poly.pdbx_seq_one_letter_code
_entity_poly.pdbx_strand_id
1 'polypeptide(L)'
;MEKETYRLEILLKLYFSTYADPAVMLGHLSAFEESHLRQLEILNLFQKELEGILDLDENHREILRVIDCGQKMNRAYLDWCRETIAYLEKKKGSLASPAQARTE
;
A
#
# COMPACT_ATOMS: atom_id res chain seq x y z
N MET A 1 -4.55 16.59 23.94
CA MET A 1 -4.86 15.45 23.06
C MET A 1 -4.19 15.73 21.73
N GLU A 2 -3.14 14.98 21.40
CA GLU A 2 -2.56 15.05 20.06
C GLU A 2 -3.59 14.51 19.06
N LYS A 3 -3.75 15.17 17.91
CA LYS A 3 -4.61 14.65 16.83
C LYS A 3 -3.80 13.63 16.06
N GLU A 4 -4.38 12.44 15.85
CA GLU A 4 -3.86 11.50 14.85
C GLU A 4 -3.96 12.16 13.47
N THR A 5 -2.82 12.42 12.84
CA THR A 5 -2.76 12.99 11.48
C THR A 5 -2.33 11.92 10.50
N TYR A 6 -3.15 11.68 9.48
CA TYR A 6 -2.85 10.72 8.42
C TYR A 6 -2.26 11.42 7.21
N ARG A 7 -0.93 11.33 7.04
CA ARG A 7 -0.22 11.96 5.92
C ARG A 7 0.37 10.88 5.02
N LEU A 8 -0.26 10.67 3.86
CA LEU A 8 0.19 9.72 2.85
C LEU A 8 0.57 10.44 1.56
N GLU A 9 1.87 10.58 1.33
CA GLU A 9 2.40 11.20 0.12
C GLU A 9 1.99 10.46 -1.15
N ILE A 10 1.83 9.13 -1.09
CA ILE A 10 1.39 8.32 -2.23
C ILE A 10 0.00 8.73 -2.72
N LEU A 11 -0.91 9.12 -1.83
CA LEU A 11 -2.25 9.60 -2.19
C LEU A 11 -2.18 10.96 -2.87
N LEU A 12 -1.29 11.83 -2.39
CA LEU A 12 -1.04 13.13 -3.01
C LEU A 12 -0.46 12.95 -4.43
N LYS A 13 0.51 12.04 -4.59
CA LYS A 13 1.09 11.69 -5.90
C LYS A 13 0.03 11.14 -6.85
N LEU A 14 -0.86 10.27 -6.37
CA LEU A 14 -1.96 9.75 -7.17
C LEU A 14 -2.92 10.86 -7.62
N TYR A 15 -3.27 11.79 -6.73
CA TYR A 15 -4.13 12.93 -7.06
C TYR A 15 -3.56 13.77 -8.21
N PHE A 16 -2.24 14.02 -8.21
CA PHE A 16 -1.56 14.76 -9.26
C PHE A 16 -1.06 13.89 -10.43
N SER A 17 -1.41 12.60 -10.47
CA SER A 17 -0.89 11.66 -11.48
C SER A 17 -1.26 12.02 -12.92
N THR A 18 -2.27 12.86 -13.14
CA THR A 18 -2.65 13.35 -14.48
C THR A 18 -1.63 14.32 -15.09
N TYR A 19 -0.73 14.90 -14.28
CA TYR A 19 0.29 15.84 -14.73
C TYR A 19 1.64 15.19 -15.04
N ALA A 20 1.76 13.88 -14.87
CA ALA A 20 2.99 13.12 -15.10
C ALA A 20 2.74 11.94 -16.05
N ASP A 21 3.82 11.35 -16.57
CA ASP A 21 3.72 10.10 -17.31
C ASP A 21 3.11 9.01 -16.40
N PRO A 22 2.09 8.25 -16.86
CA PRO A 22 1.50 7.15 -16.09
C PRO A 22 2.51 6.15 -15.52
N ALA A 23 3.63 5.92 -16.21
CA ALA A 23 4.71 5.06 -15.73
C ALA A 23 5.34 5.55 -14.42
N VAL A 24 5.38 6.87 -14.18
CA VAL A 24 5.92 7.45 -12.95
C VAL A 24 5.04 7.07 -11.75
N MET A 25 3.72 7.20 -11.89
CA MET A 25 2.80 6.83 -10.81
C MET A 25 2.81 5.33 -10.54
N LEU A 26 2.90 4.50 -11.59
CA LEU A 26 3.05 3.04 -11.44
C LEU A 26 4.33 2.69 -10.67
N GLY A 27 5.46 3.34 -10.98
CA GLY A 27 6.71 3.16 -10.25
C GLY A 27 6.60 3.53 -8.76
N HIS A 28 5.88 4.62 -8.44
CA HIS A 28 5.62 4.99 -7.05
C HIS A 28 4.74 3.97 -6.31
N LEU A 29 3.73 3.40 -6.97
CA LEU A 29 2.88 2.35 -6.39
C LEU A 29 3.67 1.07 -6.15
N SER A 30 4.49 0.63 -7.11
CA SER A 30 5.33 -0.56 -6.92
C SER A 30 6.32 -0.42 -5.76
N ALA A 31 6.97 0.75 -5.61
CA ALA A 31 7.86 1.00 -4.49
C ALA A 31 7.13 1.03 -3.14
N PHE A 32 5.91 1.59 -3.12
CA PHE A 32 5.06 1.63 -1.93
C PHE A 32 4.58 0.22 -1.55
N GLU A 33 4.12 -0.56 -2.53
CA GLU A 33 3.74 -1.97 -2.36
C GLU A 33 4.89 -2.81 -1.80
N GLU A 34 6.08 -2.71 -2.39
CA GLU A 34 7.26 -3.45 -1.94
C GLU A 34 7.67 -3.09 -0.50
N SER A 35 7.57 -1.80 -0.13
CA SER A 35 7.79 -1.35 1.25
C SER A 35 6.81 -2.01 2.22
N HIS A 36 5.52 -2.09 1.87
CA HIS A 36 4.49 -2.68 2.72
C HIS A 36 4.55 -4.22 2.76
N LEU A 37 5.02 -4.88 1.70
CA LEU A 37 5.32 -6.32 1.71
C LEU A 37 6.41 -6.63 2.75
N ARG A 38 7.53 -5.91 2.72
CA ARG A 38 8.62 -6.07 3.69
C ARG A 38 8.17 -5.80 5.13
N GLN A 39 7.38 -4.75 5.34
CA GLN A 39 6.82 -4.46 6.67
C GLN A 39 5.90 -5.58 7.17
N LEU A 40 5.05 -6.12 6.29
CA LEU A 40 4.17 -7.23 6.63
C LEU A 40 4.96 -8.50 6.98
N GLU A 41 6.00 -8.82 6.21
CA GLU A 41 6.90 -9.95 6.50
C GLU A 41 7.53 -9.84 7.89
N ILE A 42 8.08 -8.66 8.23
CA ILE A 42 8.67 -8.38 9.54
C ILE A 42 7.63 -8.53 10.66
N LEU A 43 6.43 -7.97 10.48
CA LEU A 43 5.36 -8.08 11.48
C LEU A 43 4.88 -9.52 11.67
N ASN A 44 4.85 -10.32 10.61
CA ASN A 44 4.52 -11.75 10.71
C ASN A 44 5.60 -12.52 11.47
N LEU A 45 6.88 -12.18 11.26
CA LEU A 45 7.99 -12.77 12.02
C LEU A 45 7.86 -12.44 13.51
N PHE A 46 7.65 -11.16 13.85
CA PHE A 46 7.49 -10.73 15.24
C PHE A 46 6.30 -11.41 15.92
N GLN A 47 5.15 -11.52 15.24
CA GLN A 47 4.02 -12.25 15.80
C GLN A 47 4.39 -13.69 16.12
N LYS A 48 5.03 -14.40 15.17
CA LYS A 48 5.42 -15.79 15.35
C LYS A 48 6.41 -15.99 16.50
N GLU A 49 7.39 -15.09 16.63
CA GLU A 49 8.35 -15.16 17.72
C GLU A 49 7.69 -14.90 19.07
N LEU A 50 6.82 -13.89 19.17
CA LEU A 50 6.11 -13.58 20.41
C LEU A 50 5.18 -14.72 20.83
N GLU A 51 4.38 -15.27 19.93
CA GLU A 51 3.47 -16.39 20.22
C GLU A 51 4.20 -17.65 20.73
N GLY A 52 5.50 -17.79 20.43
CA GLY A 52 6.33 -18.91 20.89
C GLY A 52 6.88 -18.77 22.31
N ILE A 53 6.73 -17.62 22.96
CA ILE A 53 7.27 -17.35 24.30
C ILE A 53 6.23 -17.77 25.37
N LEU A 54 6.63 -18.70 26.24
CA LEU A 54 5.76 -19.32 27.26
C LEU A 54 5.46 -18.44 28.48
N ASP A 55 6.21 -17.35 28.69
CA ASP A 55 6.08 -16.46 29.84
C ASP A 55 5.36 -15.16 29.44
N LEU A 56 4.05 -15.13 29.68
CA LEU A 56 3.16 -14.04 29.31
C LEU A 56 3.18 -12.96 30.40
N ASP A 57 4.13 -12.03 30.31
CA ASP A 57 3.97 -10.70 30.92
C ASP A 57 2.62 -10.11 30.47
N GLU A 58 1.95 -9.34 31.33
CA GLU A 58 0.64 -8.78 31.02
C GLU A 58 0.64 -8.04 29.68
N ASN A 59 1.69 -7.28 29.36
CA ASN A 59 1.78 -6.48 28.13
C ASN A 59 1.93 -7.31 26.84
N HIS A 60 2.20 -8.60 26.95
CA HIS A 60 2.46 -9.45 25.78
C HIS A 60 1.26 -9.46 24.82
N ARG A 61 0.03 -9.52 25.37
CA ARG A 61 -1.20 -9.56 24.56
C ARG A 61 -1.45 -8.24 23.86
N GLU A 62 -1.13 -7.13 24.51
CA GLU A 62 -1.27 -5.77 24.00
C GLU A 62 -0.30 -5.54 22.84
N ILE A 63 0.95 -6.04 22.95
CA ILE A 63 1.91 -6.00 21.84
C ILE A 63 1.38 -6.78 20.64
N LEU A 64 0.80 -7.96 20.84
CA LEU A 64 0.17 -8.72 19.75
C LEU A 64 -0.99 -7.95 19.11
N ARG A 65 -1.77 -7.17 19.87
CA ARG A 65 -2.81 -6.29 19.31
C ARG A 65 -2.22 -5.16 18.46
N VAL A 66 -1.07 -4.60 18.85
CA VAL A 66 -0.35 -3.59 18.06
C VAL A 66 0.17 -4.18 16.75
N ILE A 67 0.80 -5.36 16.80
CA ILE A 67 1.28 -6.08 15.61
C ILE A 67 0.12 -6.38 14.66
N ASP A 68 -1.00 -6.92 15.19
CA ASP A 68 -2.21 -7.21 14.42
C ASP A 68 -2.74 -5.98 13.66
N CYS A 69 -2.78 -4.82 14.31
CA CYS A 69 -3.17 -3.56 13.69
C CYS A 69 -2.24 -3.22 12.51
N GLY A 70 -0.93 -3.25 12.72
CA GLY A 70 0.07 -2.98 11.69
C GLY A 70 -0.07 -3.92 10.49
N GLN A 71 -0.28 -5.22 10.72
CA GLN A 71 -0.47 -6.18 9.64
C GLN A 71 -1.74 -5.94 8.84
N LYS A 72 -2.87 -5.61 9.52
CA LYS A 72 -4.12 -5.27 8.85
C LYS A 72 -3.97 -4.02 7.98
N MET A 73 -3.29 -3.00 8.48
CA MET A 73 -3.01 -1.78 7.70
C MET A 73 -2.16 -2.09 6.47
N ASN A 74 -1.06 -2.85 6.64
CA ASN A 74 -0.21 -3.24 5.52
C ASN A 74 -0.98 -4.04 4.46
N ARG A 75 -1.80 -5.02 4.86
CA ARG A 75 -2.67 -5.78 3.93
C ARG A 75 -3.61 -4.86 3.15
N ALA A 76 -4.27 -3.91 3.83
CA ALA A 76 -5.14 -2.95 3.18
C ALA A 76 -4.40 -2.06 2.16
N TYR A 77 -3.17 -1.64 2.48
CA TYR A 77 -2.34 -0.90 1.53
C TYR A 77 -1.95 -1.73 0.30
N LEU A 78 -1.61 -3.00 0.49
CA LEU A 78 -1.26 -3.90 -0.61
C LEU A 78 -2.47 -4.15 -1.53
N ASP A 79 -3.64 -4.41 -0.96
CA ASP A 79 -4.88 -4.55 -1.74
C ASP A 79 -5.17 -3.28 -2.54
N TRP A 80 -5.08 -2.11 -1.90
CA TRP A 80 -5.25 -0.82 -2.56
C TRP A 80 -4.24 -0.58 -3.69
N CYS A 81 -2.96 -0.96 -3.50
CA CYS A 81 -1.94 -0.86 -4.54
C CYS A 81 -2.30 -1.67 -5.76
N ARG A 82 -2.66 -2.95 -5.57
CA ARG A 82 -3.06 -3.86 -6.65
C ARG A 82 -4.25 -3.31 -7.42
N GLU A 83 -5.28 -2.85 -6.73
CA GLU A 83 -6.48 -2.26 -7.34
C GLU A 83 -6.16 -0.98 -8.13
N THR A 84 -5.31 -0.12 -7.56
CA THR A 84 -4.92 1.15 -8.18
C THR A 84 -4.02 0.95 -9.40
N ILE A 85 -3.08 0.01 -9.34
CA ILE A 85 -2.24 -0.38 -10.48
C ILE A 85 -3.12 -0.86 -11.63
N ALA A 86 -4.04 -1.80 -11.36
CA ALA A 86 -4.96 -2.31 -12.38
C ALA A 86 -5.83 -1.19 -12.99
N TYR A 87 -6.30 -0.25 -12.17
CA TYR A 87 -7.03 0.93 -12.64
C TYR A 87 -6.18 1.80 -13.58
N LEU A 88 -4.93 2.11 -13.22
CA LEU A 88 -4.04 2.96 -14.01
C LEU A 88 -3.62 2.29 -15.32
N GLU A 89 -3.35 0.98 -15.30
CA GLU A 89 -3.04 0.21 -16.51
C GLU A 89 -4.22 0.20 -17.48
N LYS A 90 -5.44 -0.03 -16.98
CA LYS A 90 -6.67 0.06 -17.80
C LYS A 90 -6.85 1.46 -18.39
N LYS A 91 -6.62 2.51 -17.59
CA LYS A 91 -6.70 3.90 -18.04
C LYS A 91 -5.68 4.17 -19.16
N LYS A 92 -4.44 3.71 -19.02
CA LYS A 92 -3.40 3.79 -20.05
C LYS A 92 -3.82 3.07 -21.34
N GLY A 93 -4.37 1.86 -21.24
CA GLY A 93 -4.90 1.09 -22.37
C GLY A 93 -6.06 1.79 -23.09
N SER A 94 -6.98 2.42 -22.35
CA SER A 94 -8.09 3.20 -22.95
C SER A 94 -7.62 4.48 -23.66
N LEU A 95 -6.55 5.12 -23.19
CA LEU A 95 -5.99 6.33 -23.77
C LEU A 95 -5.16 6.05 -25.04
N ALA A 96 -4.66 4.83 -25.21
CA ALA A 96 -3.95 4.41 -26.43
C ALA A 96 -4.89 4.13 -27.62
N SER A 97 -6.22 4.06 -27.40
CA SER A 97 -7.21 3.62 -28.39
C SER A 97 -7.99 4.71 -29.20
N PRO A 98 -7.88 6.04 -29.01
CA PRO A 98 -8.60 7.01 -29.86
C PRO A 98 -7.80 7.63 -31.03
N ALA A 99 -6.54 7.23 -31.28
CA ALA A 99 -5.70 7.92 -32.28
C ALA A 99 -5.90 7.50 -33.75
N GLN A 100 -6.90 6.68 -34.09
CA GLN A 100 -7.14 6.22 -35.48
C GLN A 100 -8.49 6.67 -36.09
N ALA A 101 -9.24 7.58 -35.46
CA ALA A 101 -10.56 8.00 -35.96
C ALA A 101 -10.64 9.44 -36.50
N ARG A 102 -9.50 10.06 -36.87
CA ARG A 102 -9.49 11.35 -37.60
C ARG A 102 -8.39 11.38 -38.65
N THR A 103 -8.62 10.69 -39.75
CA THR A 103 -8.04 11.04 -41.04
C THR A 103 -9.08 10.73 -42.10
N GLU A 104 -9.45 11.81 -42.81
CA GLU A 104 -10.19 11.87 -44.08
C GLU A 104 -11.72 11.68 -44.04
#